data_AF-A0A975JU16-F1
#
_entry.id   AF-A0A975JU16-F1
#
_cell.length_a   1.000
_cell.length_b   1.000
_cell.length_c   1.000
_cell.angle_alpha   90.00
_cell.angle_beta   90.00
_cell.angle_gamma   90.00
#
_symmetry.space_group_name_H-M   'P 1'
#
loop_
_entity.id
_entity.type
_entity.pdbx_description
1 polymer ?
#
loop_
_entity_poly.entity_id
_entity_poly.type
_entity_poly.pdbx_seq_one_letter_code
_entity_poly.pdbx_strand_id
1 'polypeptide(L)'
;MADRIHVVPAHLRQAAVHHEQTSDYLRTVPSSHAAIQESLDSLGPIFGELRDAGRELLELRRRYYEQQADDHFDLADNLKTSATMWEEHEQEAARNLGSIIDDGR
;
A
#
# COMPACT_ATOMS: atom_id res chain seq x y z
N MET A 1 -3.92 14.94 -23.68
CA MET A 1 -2.80 14.20 -24.30
C MET A 1 -2.14 13.42 -23.18
N ALA A 2 -2.39 12.12 -23.08
CA ALA A 2 -1.69 11.29 -22.12
C ALA A 2 -0.25 11.16 -22.60
N ASP A 3 0.68 11.68 -21.80
CA ASP A 3 2.11 11.47 -22.04
C ASP A 3 2.36 9.97 -22.14
N ARG A 4 3.23 9.56 -23.04
CA ARG A 4 3.51 8.15 -23.30
C ARG A 4 4.13 7.56 -22.03
N ILE A 5 3.33 6.88 -21.22
CA ILE A 5 3.78 6.31 -19.95
C ILE A 5 4.88 5.30 -20.28
N HIS A 6 6.13 5.68 -20.04
CA HIS A 6 7.26 4.80 -20.20
C HIS A 6 7.35 3.92 -18.94
N VAL A 7 6.62 2.81 -18.96
CA VAL A 7 6.61 1.86 -17.86
C VAL A 7 7.94 1.12 -17.84
N VAL A 8 8.68 1.27 -16.76
CA VAL A 8 9.87 0.47 -16.47
C VAL A 8 9.49 -0.50 -15.36
N PRO A 9 9.43 -1.82 -15.59
CA PRO A 9 9.01 -2.80 -14.58
C PRO A 9 9.80 -2.69 -13.27
N ALA A 10 11.09 -2.34 -13.33
CA ALA A 10 11.90 -2.08 -12.15
C ALA A 10 11.37 -0.92 -11.28
N HIS A 11 10.88 0.16 -11.89
CA HIS A 11 10.30 1.29 -11.15
C HIS A 11 8.96 0.89 -10.50
N LEU A 12 8.13 0.09 -11.20
CA LEU A 12 6.89 -0.43 -10.62
C LEU A 12 7.16 -1.31 -9.39
N ARG A 13 8.16 -2.20 -9.48
CA ARG A 13 8.57 -3.03 -8.33
C ARG A 13 9.12 -2.21 -7.17
N GLN A 14 9.93 -1.20 -7.47
CA GLN A 14 10.45 -0.29 -6.44
C GLN A 14 9.31 0.46 -5.73
N ALA A 15 8.35 0.99 -6.49
CA ALA A 15 7.16 1.63 -5.92
C ALA A 15 6.35 0.63 -5.08
N ALA A 16 6.17 -0.60 -5.56
CA ALA A 16 5.46 -1.64 -4.81
C ALA A 16 6.11 -1.93 -3.45
N VAL A 17 7.43 -2.05 -3.39
CA VAL A 17 8.17 -2.24 -2.13
C VAL A 17 7.91 -1.07 -1.16
N HIS A 18 7.89 0.17 -1.67
CA HIS A 18 7.62 1.33 -0.84
C HIS A 18 6.19 1.33 -0.29
N HIS A 19 5.20 0.94 -1.11
CA HIS A 19 3.82 0.83 -0.67
C HIS A 19 3.63 -0.29 0.36
N GLU A 20 4.28 -1.44 0.18
CA GLU A 20 4.28 -2.55 1.15
C GLU A 20 4.89 -2.14 2.50
N GLN A 21 6.05 -1.47 2.48
CA GLN A 21 6.67 -0.92 3.69
C GLN A 21 5.77 0.09 4.41
N THR A 22 5.07 0.93 3.65
CA THR A 22 4.13 1.91 4.21
C THR A 22 2.92 1.22 4.83
N SER A 23 2.36 0.21 4.15
CA SER A 23 1.29 -0.63 4.67
C SER A 23 1.67 -1.26 6.01
N ASP A 24 2.84 -1.90 6.08
CA ASP A 24 3.37 -2.52 7.30
C ASP A 24 3.55 -1.50 8.42
N TYR A 25 4.15 -0.34 8.12
CA TYR A 25 4.31 0.73 9.09
C TYR A 25 2.96 1.20 9.66
N LEU A 26 1.98 1.48 8.80
CA LEU A 26 0.65 1.95 9.21
C LEU A 26 -0.06 0.94 10.12
N ARG A 27 0.11 -0.37 9.88
CA ARG A 27 -0.43 -1.42 10.77
C ARG A 27 0.17 -1.41 12.17
N THR A 28 1.37 -0.85 12.36
CA THR A 28 1.99 -0.74 13.70
C THR A 28 1.50 0.45 14.50
N VAL A 29 1.01 1.52 13.85
CA VAL A 29 0.68 2.79 14.53
C VAL A 29 -0.36 2.63 15.65
N PRO A 30 -1.46 1.85 15.47
CA PRO A 30 -2.46 1.68 16.52
C PRO A 30 -1.96 1.00 17.80
N SER A 31 -0.78 0.35 17.79
CA SER A 31 -0.22 -0.32 18.98
C SER A 31 -0.04 0.61 20.19
N SER A 32 0.18 1.90 19.94
CA SER A 32 0.32 2.93 20.98
C SER A 32 -1.01 3.43 21.56
N HIS A 33 -2.15 3.15 20.92
CA HIS A 33 -3.45 3.70 21.32
C HIS A 33 -3.86 3.24 22.72
N ALA A 34 -3.49 2.02 23.12
CA ALA A 34 -3.78 1.50 24.46
C ALA A 34 -3.11 2.35 25.56
N ALA A 35 -1.84 2.73 25.39
CA ALA A 35 -1.12 3.57 26.34
C ALA A 35 -1.70 5.00 26.40
N ILE A 36 -2.15 5.54 25.26
CA ILE A 36 -2.84 6.83 25.22
C ILE A 36 -4.16 6.75 25.98
N GLN A 37 -4.94 5.69 25.78
CA GLN A 37 -6.19 5.49 26.50
C GLN A 37 -5.96 5.31 28.01
N GLU A 38 -4.93 4.58 28.42
CA GLU A 38 -4.56 4.46 29.84
C GLU A 38 -4.23 5.83 30.45
N SER A 39 -3.49 6.67 29.73
CA SER A 39 -3.21 8.04 30.15
C SER A 39 -4.50 8.86 30.30
N LEU A 40 -5.48 8.70 29.40
CA LEU A 40 -6.79 9.35 29.51
C LEU A 40 -7.59 8.80 30.68
N ASP A 41 -7.60 7.49 30.87
CA ASP A 41 -8.34 6.81 31.94
C ASP A 41 -7.81 7.18 33.33
N SER A 42 -6.53 7.58 33.43
CA SER A 42 -5.93 8.15 34.65
C SER A 42 -6.45 9.55 35.01
N LEU A 43 -7.09 10.25 34.07
CA LEU A 43 -7.73 11.52 34.36
C LEU A 43 -8.96 11.25 35.23
N GLY A 44 -8.99 11.88 36.40
CA GLY A 44 -10.06 11.72 37.39
C GLY A 44 -11.46 11.98 36.82
N PRO A 45 -12.52 11.67 37.58
CA PRO A 45 -13.89 11.55 37.06
C PRO A 45 -14.46 12.81 36.40
N ILE A 46 -13.91 14.00 36.70
CA ILE A 46 -14.30 15.28 36.08
C ILE A 46 -14.06 15.26 34.56
N PHE A 47 -13.11 14.47 34.08
CA PHE A 47 -12.74 14.38 32.66
C PHE A 47 -13.46 13.24 31.91
N GLY A 48 -14.59 12.75 32.42
CA GLY A 48 -15.36 11.65 31.81
C GLY A 48 -15.60 11.83 30.31
N GLU A 49 -16.16 12.98 29.91
CA GLU A 49 -16.45 13.29 28.50
C GLU A 49 -15.20 13.29 27.62
N LEU A 50 -14.06 13.76 28.15
CA LEU A 50 -12.78 13.76 27.44
C LEU A 50 -12.26 12.33 27.21
N ARG A 51 -12.43 11.43 28.19
CA ARG A 51 -12.02 10.02 28.07
C ARG A 51 -12.82 9.30 27.00
N ASP A 52 -14.13 9.53 26.97
CA ASP A 52 -15.03 8.93 25.98
C ASP A 52 -14.75 9.47 24.58
N ALA A 53 -14.61 10.79 24.43
CA ALA A 53 -14.21 11.41 23.17
C ALA A 53 -12.83 10.92 22.68
N GLY A 54 -11.88 10.73 23.60
CA GLY A 54 -10.56 10.18 23.28
C GLY A 54 -10.65 8.73 22.78
N ARG A 55 -11.48 7.90 23.42
CA ARG A 55 -11.71 6.50 23.00
C ARG A 55 -12.30 6.43 21.59
N GLU A 56 -13.32 7.23 21.33
CA GLU A 56 -13.96 7.31 20.00
C GLU A 56 -12.97 7.78 18.94
N LEU A 57 -12.15 8.80 19.24
CA LEU A 57 -11.15 9.31 18.32
C LEU A 57 -10.04 8.30 18.02
N LEU A 58 -9.54 7.57 19.03
CA LEU A 58 -8.52 6.54 18.85
C LEU A 58 -9.05 5.37 18.02
N GLU A 59 -10.31 4.98 18.22
CA GLU A 59 -10.97 3.94 17.43
C GLU A 59 -11.21 4.39 15.98
N LEU A 60 -11.61 5.64 15.77
CA LEU A 60 -11.72 6.21 14.44
C LEU A 60 -10.36 6.24 13.73
N ARG A 61 -9.30 6.67 14.41
CA ARG A 61 -7.93 6.68 13.86
C ARG A 61 -7.43 5.28 13.54
N ARG A 62 -7.69 4.29 14.40
CA ARG A 62 -7.34 2.89 14.14
C ARG A 62 -7.92 2.42 12.80
N ARG A 63 -9.22 2.63 12.60
CA ARG A 63 -9.91 2.26 11.35
C ARG A 63 -9.33 2.97 10.12
N TYR A 64 -8.98 4.24 10.23
CA TYR A 64 -8.34 4.95 9.12
C TYR A 64 -6.95 4.40 8.79
N TYR A 65 -6.12 4.09 9.80
CA TYR A 65 -4.81 3.49 9.54
C TYR A 65 -4.91 2.10 8.94
N GLU A 66 -5.88 1.29 9.39
CA GLU A 66 -6.15 -0.04 8.82
C GLU A 66 -6.57 0.07 7.35
N GLN A 67 -7.54 0.94 7.04
CA GLN A 67 -7.96 1.17 5.65
C GLN A 67 -6.81 1.65 4.78
N GLN A 68 -6.01 2.61 5.25
CA GLN A 68 -4.85 3.10 4.49
C GLN A 68 -3.80 2.01 4.31
N ALA A 69 -3.57 1.17 5.32
CA ALA A 69 -2.66 0.05 5.18
C ALA A 69 -3.13 -0.93 4.10
N ASP A 70 -4.42 -1.25 4.07
CA ASP A 70 -5.00 -2.13 3.07
C ASP A 70 -4.92 -1.51 1.66
N ASP A 71 -5.25 -0.22 1.50
CA ASP A 71 -5.12 0.50 0.23
C ASP A 71 -3.67 0.48 -0.29
N HIS A 72 -2.69 0.67 0.61
CA HIS A 72 -1.27 0.61 0.27
C HIS A 72 -0.84 -0.82 -0.12
N PHE A 73 -1.36 -1.84 0.56
CA PHE A 73 -1.09 -3.24 0.23
C PHE A 73 -1.63 -3.59 -1.16
N ASP A 74 -2.88 -3.23 -1.44
CA ASP A 74 -3.54 -3.47 -2.72
C ASP A 74 -2.80 -2.75 -3.86
N LEU A 75 -2.34 -1.52 -3.63
CA LEU A 75 -1.55 -0.79 -4.62
C LEU A 75 -0.20 -1.47 -4.88
N ALA A 76 0.48 -1.96 -3.84
CA ALA A 76 1.73 -2.72 -4.00
C ALA A 76 1.51 -3.99 -4.84
N ASP A 77 0.44 -4.74 -4.57
CA ASP A 77 0.09 -5.95 -5.32
C ASP A 77 -0.21 -5.64 -6.80
N ASN A 78 -1.01 -4.60 -7.06
CA ASN A 78 -1.31 -4.15 -8.41
C ASN A 78 -0.07 -3.71 -9.19
N LEU A 79 0.88 -3.03 -8.54
CA LEU A 79 2.14 -2.62 -9.15
C LEU A 79 3.03 -3.82 -9.48
N LYS A 80 3.12 -4.82 -8.58
CA LYS A 80 3.84 -6.08 -8.82
C LYS A 80 3.22 -6.83 -10.01
N THR A 81 1.90 -6.97 -10.01
CA THR A 81 1.14 -7.64 -11.07
C THR A 81 1.35 -6.94 -12.43
N SER A 82 1.26 -5.61 -12.46
CA SER A 82 1.48 -4.83 -13.68
C SER A 82 2.90 -4.97 -14.22
N ALA A 83 3.91 -5.01 -13.34
CA ALA A 83 5.31 -5.22 -13.74
C ALA A 83 5.51 -6.59 -14.39
N THR A 84 4.92 -7.64 -13.82
CA THR A 84 4.96 -9.00 -14.37
C THR A 84 4.28 -9.08 -15.73
N MET A 85 3.05 -8.56 -15.84
CA MET A 85 2.31 -8.56 -17.11
C MET A 85 3.07 -7.84 -18.24
N TRP A 86 3.73 -6.73 -17.93
CA TRP A 86 4.53 -5.99 -18.91
C TRP A 86 5.71 -6.82 -19.44
N GLU A 87 6.43 -7.50 -18.55
CA GLU A 87 7.58 -8.33 -18.95
C GLU A 87 7.16 -9.58 -19.73
N GLU A 88 6.04 -10.19 -19.37
CA GLU A 88 5.47 -11.31 -20.12
C GLU A 88 5.10 -10.89 -21.54
N HIS A 89 4.44 -9.74 -21.70
CA HIS A 89 4.08 -9.18 -23.00
C HIS A 89 5.33 -8.85 -23.84
N GLU A 90 6.37 -8.27 -23.25
CA GLU A 90 7.61 -7.97 -23.95
C GLU A 90 8.35 -9.24 -24.41
N GLN A 91 8.39 -10.28 -23.56
CA GLN A 91 8.98 -11.57 -23.91
C GLN A 91 8.20 -12.27 -25.03
N GLU A 92 6.87 -12.22 -24.99
CA GLU A 92 6.02 -12.79 -26.04
C GLU A 92 6.23 -12.07 -27.37
N ALA A 93 6.23 -10.73 -27.37
CA ALA A 93 6.50 -9.94 -28.57
C ALA A 93 7.88 -10.24 -29.16
N ALA A 94 8.91 -10.35 -28.32
CA ALA A 94 10.27 -10.69 -28.77
C ALA A 94 10.34 -12.11 -29.40
N ARG A 95 9.64 -13.10 -28.83
CA ARG A 95 9.54 -14.45 -29.41
C ARG A 95 8.85 -14.44 -30.77
N ASN A 96 7.72 -13.73 -30.87
CA ASN A 96 6.95 -13.62 -32.11
C ASN A 96 7.74 -12.92 -33.23
N LEU A 97 8.52 -11.88 -32.89
CA LEU A 97 9.41 -11.23 -33.86
C LEU A 97 10.56 -12.14 -34.29
N GLY A 98 11.14 -12.89 -33.35
CA GLY A 98 12.19 -13.87 -33.63
C GLY A 98 11.73 -14.96 -34.59
N SER A 99 10.51 -15.49 -34.42
CA SER A 99 9.98 -16.54 -35.30
C SER A 99 9.73 -16.04 -36.73
N ILE A 100 9.27 -14.79 -36.91
CA ILE A 100 9.09 -14.19 -38.24
C ILE A 100 10.43 -14.06 -38.99
N ILE A 101 11.51 -13.75 -38.28
CA ILE A 101 12.85 -13.62 -38.88
C ILE A 101 13.40 -15.00 -39.29
N ASP A 102 13.12 -16.05 -38.51
CA ASP A 102 13.59 -17.41 -38.77
C ASP A 102 12.84 -18.09 -39.94
N ASP A 103 11.51 -17.91 -40.04
CA ASP A 103 10.68 -18.43 -41.14
C ASP A 103 10.96 -17.75 -42.50
N GLY A 104 11.66 -16.62 -42.50
CA GLY A 104 12.01 -15.85 -43.70
C GLY A 104 13.32 -16.26 -44.38
N ARG A 105 14.02 -17.30 -43.88
CA ARG A 105 15.34 -17.75 -44.36
C ARG A 105 15.30 -19.13 -44.99
#